data_AF-A6IGU2-F1
#
_entry.id   AF-A6IGU2-F1
#
_cell.length_a   1.000
_cell.length_b   1.000
_cell.length_c   1.000
_cell.angle_alpha   90.00
_cell.angle_beta   90.00
_cell.angle_gamma   90.00
#
_symmetry.space_group_name_H-M   'P 1'
#
loop_
_entity.id
_entity.type
_entity.pdbx_description
1 polymer ?
#
loop_
_entity_poly.entity_id
_entity_poly.type
_entity_poly.pdbx_seq_one_letter_code
_entity_poly.pdbx_strand_id
1 'polypeptide(L)'
;MAEDELFNKYERAIYAALSGNLKQLLPVCDTWEDTVWAYFRVMVDSLVEQEIRTSVMTLDETEELPREYMEANWTLEKVFEELQATDKKRVLEENQEHYHVVQKFLILGDIDGLMDEFSKWLSKSRSSLPGHLLRFMTHLILFFRTLGLQTKEEVSIEVLKTYIQLLINEKHTNLIAFYTCHLPQDLAVAQYALFLEGVTECEQRHQCLELAKEADLDVATITKTVVENIRKKDNGEFSHHDLAPSLDTATTEEDRLKIDVIDWLVFDPAQRAEALRQGNAIMRKFLALKKHEAAKEVFVKIPQDSIAEIYNQWEEQGMESPLPAEDDNAIREHLCIRAYLEAHETFNEWFKHMNSAPQKPTLLSQATFTEKVAHEHKEKKYEMDHNIWKGHLDALTADVKEKMYNVLLFVDGGWMVDVREDAEEDPERAHQMVLLRKLCLPMLCFLLHTILHSTGQYQECLQLADMVSSERHKLYLVFSKEELRKLLQKLRESSLMLLDQGLDPLGYEIQS
;
A
#
# COMPACT_ATOMS: atom_id res chain seq x y z
N MET A 1 -59.88 44.13 -13.19
CA MET A 1 -58.68 44.68 -13.85
C MET A 1 -57.83 43.58 -14.49
N ALA A 2 -57.40 42.54 -13.75
CA ALA A 2 -56.58 41.46 -14.34
C ALA A 2 -57.27 40.66 -15.46
N GLU A 3 -58.60 40.54 -15.42
CA GLU A 3 -59.41 39.80 -16.41
C GLU A 3 -59.91 40.67 -17.58
N ASP A 4 -59.68 41.98 -17.53
CA ASP A 4 -60.15 42.88 -18.58
C ASP A 4 -59.24 42.80 -19.80
N GLU A 5 -59.77 42.24 -20.89
CA GLU A 5 -59.06 41.98 -22.14
C GLU A 5 -58.63 43.26 -22.89
N LEU A 6 -59.14 44.43 -22.50
CA LEU A 6 -58.72 45.71 -23.05
C LEU A 6 -57.29 46.08 -22.65
N PHE A 7 -56.80 45.55 -21.52
CA PHE A 7 -55.43 45.76 -21.06
C PHE A 7 -54.45 44.79 -21.72
N ASN A 8 -53.21 45.26 -21.93
CA ASN A 8 -52.11 44.44 -22.45
C ASN A 8 -51.82 43.27 -21.50
N LYS A 9 -51.35 42.13 -22.02
CA LYS A 9 -50.93 40.94 -21.25
C LYS A 9 -49.99 41.27 -20.08
N TYR A 10 -49.07 42.21 -20.24
CA TYR A 10 -48.14 42.60 -19.17
C TYR A 10 -48.83 43.42 -18.07
N GLU A 11 -49.76 44.29 -18.45
CA GLU A 11 -50.51 45.11 -17.51
C GLU A 11 -51.52 44.25 -16.72
N ARG A 12 -52.16 43.30 -17.40
CA ARG A 12 -52.99 42.27 -16.77
C ARG A 12 -52.19 41.41 -15.80
N ALA A 13 -50.97 41.02 -16.17
CA ALA A 13 -50.08 40.26 -15.29
C ALA A 13 -49.68 41.04 -14.03
N ILE A 14 -49.48 42.37 -14.12
CA ILE A 14 -49.23 43.22 -12.93
C ILE A 14 -50.43 43.15 -11.99
N TYR A 15 -51.65 43.38 -12.49
CA TYR A 15 -52.85 43.26 -11.66
C TYR A 15 -53.05 41.86 -11.12
N ALA A 16 -52.73 40.83 -11.91
CA ALA A 16 -52.82 39.43 -11.53
C ALA A 16 -51.85 39.07 -10.39
N ALA A 17 -50.63 39.59 -10.42
CA ALA A 17 -49.64 39.39 -9.35
C ALA A 17 -50.02 40.10 -8.04
N LEU A 18 -50.78 41.20 -8.12
CA LEU A 18 -51.27 41.94 -6.96
C LEU A 18 -52.52 41.30 -6.35
N SER A 19 -53.34 40.64 -7.17
CA SER A 19 -54.61 40.04 -6.76
C SER A 19 -54.57 38.52 -6.57
N GLY A 20 -53.41 37.87 -6.68
CA GLY A 20 -53.30 36.42 -6.64
C GLY A 20 -54.00 35.67 -7.78
N ASN A 21 -54.13 36.24 -8.99
CA ASN A 21 -54.78 35.56 -10.13
C ASN A 21 -53.77 34.81 -11.01
N LEU A 22 -53.58 33.51 -10.73
CA LEU A 22 -52.59 32.69 -11.43
C LEU A 22 -52.83 32.59 -12.95
N LYS A 23 -54.09 32.45 -13.39
CA LYS A 23 -54.45 32.24 -14.81
C LYS A 23 -53.95 33.37 -15.70
N GLN A 24 -53.98 34.60 -15.19
CA GLN A 24 -53.59 35.80 -15.93
C GLN A 24 -52.09 36.12 -15.77
N LEU A 25 -51.43 35.54 -14.78
CA LEU A 25 -50.01 35.73 -14.51
C LEU A 25 -49.11 34.77 -15.32
N LEU A 26 -49.49 33.48 -15.37
CA LEU A 26 -48.74 32.44 -16.07
C LEU A 26 -48.40 32.75 -17.55
N PRO A 27 -49.24 33.43 -18.36
CA PRO A 27 -48.90 33.72 -19.75
C PRO A 27 -47.67 34.62 -19.95
N VAL A 28 -47.19 35.30 -18.90
CA VAL A 28 -46.02 36.18 -18.94
C VAL A 28 -44.77 35.54 -18.29
N CYS A 29 -44.95 34.47 -17.51
CA CYS A 29 -43.87 33.75 -16.83
C CYS A 29 -43.23 32.70 -17.74
N ASP A 30 -42.09 32.97 -18.35
CA ASP A 30 -41.52 32.10 -19.39
C ASP A 30 -40.45 31.12 -18.87
N THR A 31 -39.82 31.40 -17.71
CA THR A 31 -38.83 30.51 -17.09
C THR A 31 -39.41 29.71 -15.93
N TRP A 32 -38.67 28.70 -15.48
CA TRP A 32 -38.99 27.94 -14.28
C TRP A 32 -39.08 28.85 -13.06
N GLU A 33 -38.14 29.77 -12.85
CA GLU A 33 -38.16 30.70 -11.72
C GLU A 33 -39.38 31.63 -11.76
N ASP A 34 -39.71 32.18 -12.93
CA ASP A 34 -40.88 33.04 -13.09
C ASP A 34 -42.17 32.30 -12.75
N THR A 35 -42.24 31.03 -13.16
CA THR A 35 -43.41 30.17 -12.95
C THR A 35 -43.52 29.78 -11.48
N VAL A 36 -42.43 29.32 -10.86
CA VAL A 36 -42.36 29.03 -9.41
C VAL A 36 -42.78 30.26 -8.61
N TRP A 37 -42.21 31.43 -8.90
CA TRP A 37 -42.56 32.67 -8.23
C TRP A 37 -44.07 32.98 -8.36
N ALA A 38 -44.65 32.82 -9.54
CA ALA A 38 -46.08 33.07 -9.76
C ALA A 38 -46.97 32.16 -8.89
N TYR A 39 -46.67 30.86 -8.84
CA TYR A 39 -47.42 29.92 -7.98
C TYR A 39 -47.25 30.25 -6.49
N PHE A 40 -46.02 30.52 -6.03
CA PHE A 40 -45.76 30.89 -4.63
C PHE A 40 -46.42 32.21 -4.24
N ARG A 41 -46.42 33.20 -5.14
CA ARG A 41 -47.06 34.50 -4.93
C ARG A 41 -48.56 34.34 -4.67
N VAL A 42 -49.23 33.55 -5.52
CA VAL A 42 -50.66 33.25 -5.42
C VAL A 42 -50.96 32.44 -4.16
N MET A 43 -50.14 31.44 -3.85
CA MET A 43 -50.27 30.67 -2.61
C MET A 43 -50.24 31.58 -1.37
N VAL A 44 -49.28 32.51 -1.29
CA VAL A 44 -49.18 33.45 -0.16
C VAL A 44 -50.43 34.34 -0.08
N ASP A 45 -50.92 34.87 -1.20
CA ASP A 45 -52.15 35.68 -1.21
C ASP A 45 -53.36 34.89 -0.70
N SER A 46 -53.55 33.66 -1.18
CA SER A 46 -54.66 32.81 -0.75
C SER A 46 -54.59 32.47 0.74
N LEU A 47 -53.41 32.14 1.26
CA LEU A 47 -53.22 31.82 2.68
C LEU A 47 -53.44 33.04 3.59
N VAL A 48 -52.94 34.21 3.20
CA VAL A 48 -53.14 35.46 3.95
C VAL A 48 -54.63 35.84 3.96
N GLU A 49 -55.32 35.77 2.83
CA GLU A 49 -56.76 36.05 2.76
C GLU A 49 -57.58 35.08 3.63
N GLN A 50 -57.23 33.78 3.62
CA GLN A 50 -57.88 32.78 4.46
C GLN A 50 -57.68 33.08 5.95
N GLU A 51 -56.48 33.47 6.36
CA GLU A 51 -56.18 33.82 7.75
C GLU A 51 -56.90 35.10 8.16
N ILE A 52 -56.92 36.15 7.32
CA ILE A 52 -57.64 37.39 7.58
C ILE A 52 -59.14 37.13 7.78
N ARG A 53 -59.76 36.33 6.90
CA ARG A 53 -61.19 35.99 7.02
C ARG A 53 -61.51 35.15 8.26
N THR A 54 -60.56 34.33 8.71
CA THR A 54 -60.72 33.51 9.91
C THR A 54 -60.53 34.32 11.20
N SER A 55 -59.56 35.23 11.20
CA SER A 55 -59.16 36.00 12.38
C SER A 55 -59.90 37.33 12.55
N VAL A 56 -60.39 37.94 11.48
CA VAL A 56 -61.14 39.21 11.51
C VAL A 56 -62.63 38.92 11.37
N MET A 57 -63.40 39.15 12.43
CA MET A 57 -64.87 39.21 12.35
C MET A 57 -65.25 40.35 11.39
N THR A 58 -65.78 40.00 10.22
CA THR A 58 -66.09 40.92 9.12
C THR A 58 -67.05 42.03 9.59
N LEU A 59 -66.56 43.28 9.61
CA LEU A 59 -67.37 44.48 9.85
C LEU A 59 -67.83 45.17 8.55
N ASP A 60 -67.29 44.78 7.39
CA ASP A 60 -67.62 45.37 6.07
C ASP A 60 -68.12 44.32 5.07
N GLU A 61 -69.04 44.75 4.19
CA GLU A 61 -69.53 44.01 3.02
C GLU A 61 -68.40 43.86 1.98
N THR A 62 -67.58 42.82 2.09
CA THR A 62 -66.57 42.48 1.07
C THR A 62 -67.22 41.73 -0.10
N GLU A 63 -66.82 42.04 -1.34
CA GLU A 63 -67.24 41.28 -2.54
C GLU A 63 -66.87 39.79 -2.44
N GLU A 64 -67.71 38.93 -3.03
CA GLU A 64 -67.45 37.49 -3.10
C GLU A 64 -66.26 37.20 -4.03
N LEU A 65 -65.23 36.55 -3.47
CA LEU A 65 -64.08 36.09 -4.24
C LEU A 65 -64.42 34.86 -5.10
N PRO A 66 -63.71 34.65 -6.23
CA PRO A 66 -63.90 33.48 -7.07
C PRO A 66 -63.76 32.16 -6.29
N ARG A 67 -64.63 31.18 -6.58
CA ARG A 67 -64.61 29.86 -5.89
C ARG A 67 -63.27 29.15 -6.02
N GLU A 68 -62.63 29.23 -7.19
CA GLU A 68 -61.32 28.64 -7.44
C GLU A 68 -60.23 29.20 -6.51
N TYR A 69 -60.35 30.47 -6.10
CA TYR A 69 -59.43 31.11 -5.16
C TYR A 69 -59.74 30.69 -3.71
N MET A 70 -61.02 30.51 -3.38
CA MET A 70 -61.49 30.15 -2.04
C MET A 70 -61.32 28.65 -1.72
N GLU A 71 -61.39 27.79 -2.73
CA GLU A 71 -61.25 26.33 -2.60
C GLU A 71 -59.79 25.87 -2.81
N ALA A 72 -58.88 26.80 -3.05
CA ALA A 72 -57.48 26.50 -3.30
C ALA A 72 -56.76 26.03 -2.03
N ASN A 73 -56.66 24.71 -1.87
CA ASN A 73 -55.82 24.12 -0.83
C ASN A 73 -54.37 24.06 -1.33
N TRP A 74 -53.63 25.16 -1.19
CA TRP A 74 -52.24 25.25 -1.59
C TRP A 74 -51.30 24.69 -0.52
N THR A 75 -50.39 23.82 -0.95
CA THR A 75 -49.22 23.40 -0.18
C THR A 75 -47.98 23.56 -1.05
N LEU A 76 -46.80 23.50 -0.43
CA LEU A 76 -45.53 23.60 -1.16
C LEU A 76 -45.39 22.47 -2.19
N GLU A 77 -45.83 21.26 -1.82
CA GLU A 77 -45.81 20.07 -2.68
C GLU A 77 -46.71 20.28 -3.90
N LYS A 78 -47.92 20.77 -3.68
CA LYS A 78 -48.90 21.02 -4.74
C LYS A 78 -48.39 22.04 -5.77
N VAL A 79 -47.65 23.07 -5.33
CA VAL A 79 -47.03 24.02 -6.26
C VAL A 79 -46.09 23.31 -7.23
N PHE A 80 -45.24 22.40 -6.74
CA PHE A 80 -44.32 21.66 -7.59
C PHE A 80 -44.97 20.54 -8.40
N GLU A 81 -46.11 19.98 -7.95
CA GLU A 81 -46.93 19.06 -8.74
C GLU A 81 -47.56 19.78 -9.94
N GLU A 82 -48.11 20.98 -9.75
CA GLU A 82 -48.69 21.80 -10.81
C GLU A 82 -47.63 22.28 -11.83
N LEU A 83 -46.42 22.59 -11.36
CA LEU A 83 -45.26 22.87 -12.22
C LEU A 83 -44.89 21.67 -13.10
N GLN A 84 -45.03 20.44 -12.60
CA GLN A 84 -44.81 19.22 -13.39
C GLN A 84 -45.93 18.95 -14.39
N ALA A 85 -47.14 19.45 -14.12
CA ALA A 85 -48.30 19.34 -15.00
C ALA A 85 -48.41 20.48 -16.04
N THR A 86 -47.45 21.40 -16.07
CA THR A 86 -47.47 22.58 -16.96
C THR A 86 -47.19 22.19 -18.42
N ASP A 87 -47.92 22.79 -19.37
CA ASP A 87 -47.77 22.54 -20.83
C ASP A 87 -46.52 23.20 -21.47
N LYS A 88 -45.80 24.03 -20.71
CA LYS A 88 -44.63 24.77 -21.20
C LYS A 88 -43.39 23.87 -21.23
N LYS A 89 -42.98 23.46 -22.43
CA LYS A 89 -41.80 22.62 -22.66
C LYS A 89 -40.53 23.12 -21.97
N ARG A 90 -40.25 24.43 -22.06
CA ARG A 90 -39.07 25.05 -21.45
C ARG A 90 -39.04 24.84 -19.93
N VAL A 91 -40.17 25.06 -19.26
CA VAL A 91 -40.30 24.85 -17.80
C VAL A 91 -40.13 23.37 -17.44
N LEU A 92 -40.65 22.46 -18.27
CA LEU A 92 -40.47 21.02 -18.06
C LEU A 92 -39.01 20.57 -18.22
N GLU A 93 -38.27 21.16 -19.16
CA GLU A 93 -36.84 20.92 -19.36
C GLU A 93 -36.01 21.48 -18.19
N GLU A 94 -36.23 22.75 -17.82
CA GLU A 94 -35.58 23.41 -16.69
C GLU A 94 -35.88 22.68 -15.36
N ASN A 95 -37.09 22.14 -15.18
CA ASN A 95 -37.46 21.35 -13.99
C ASN A 95 -36.68 20.03 -13.86
N GLN A 96 -36.05 19.55 -14.92
CA GLN A 96 -35.18 18.36 -14.90
C GLN A 96 -33.71 18.70 -14.66
N GLU A 97 -33.33 19.98 -14.68
CA GLU A 97 -31.95 20.39 -14.43
C GLU A 97 -31.55 20.13 -12.97
N HIS A 98 -30.33 19.65 -12.78
CA HIS A 98 -29.84 19.21 -11.47
C HIS A 98 -30.01 20.28 -10.37
N TYR A 99 -29.69 21.56 -10.66
CA TYR A 99 -29.77 22.62 -9.67
C TYR A 99 -31.22 22.99 -9.30
N HIS A 100 -32.15 23.00 -10.27
CA HIS A 100 -33.57 23.24 -9.99
C HIS A 100 -34.20 22.08 -9.23
N VAL A 101 -33.79 20.84 -9.51
CA VAL A 101 -34.16 19.68 -8.70
C VAL A 101 -33.68 19.86 -7.25
N VAL A 102 -32.42 20.28 -7.03
CA VAL A 102 -31.93 20.57 -5.66
C VAL A 102 -32.75 21.69 -5.00
N GLN A 103 -33.00 22.80 -5.70
CA GLN A 103 -33.81 23.90 -5.18
C GLN A 103 -35.20 23.44 -4.76
N LYS A 104 -35.88 22.63 -5.59
CA LYS A 104 -37.19 22.05 -5.27
C LYS A 104 -37.14 21.29 -3.94
N PHE A 105 -36.22 20.34 -3.77
CA PHE A 105 -36.15 19.55 -2.55
C PHE A 105 -35.75 20.37 -1.32
N LEU A 106 -34.88 21.37 -1.49
CA LEU A 106 -34.53 22.30 -0.41
C LEU A 106 -35.72 23.15 0.04
N ILE A 107 -36.55 23.63 -0.90
CA ILE A 107 -37.76 24.40 -0.60
C ILE A 107 -38.81 23.52 0.09
N LEU A 108 -38.95 22.26 -0.34
CA LEU A 108 -39.86 21.29 0.28
C LEU A 108 -39.35 20.78 1.64
N GLY A 109 -38.07 20.98 1.96
CA GLY A 109 -37.44 20.40 3.15
C GLY A 109 -37.27 18.88 3.10
N ASP A 110 -37.45 18.25 1.93
CA ASP A 110 -37.32 16.81 1.74
C ASP A 110 -35.88 16.43 1.37
N ILE A 111 -35.05 16.27 2.42
CA ILE A 111 -33.64 15.89 2.29
C ILE A 111 -33.52 14.43 1.82
N ASP A 112 -34.38 13.53 2.29
CA ASP A 112 -34.32 12.12 1.93
C ASP A 112 -34.59 11.89 0.44
N GLY A 113 -35.56 12.61 -0.12
CA GLY A 113 -35.83 12.62 -1.56
C GLY A 113 -34.68 13.18 -2.38
N LEU A 114 -34.02 14.24 -1.90
CA LEU A 114 -32.81 14.77 -2.54
C LEU A 114 -31.68 13.74 -2.59
N MET A 115 -31.45 13.01 -1.49
CA MET A 115 -30.44 11.96 -1.44
C MET A 115 -30.76 10.81 -2.40
N ASP A 116 -32.03 10.46 -2.60
CA ASP A 116 -32.41 9.45 -3.60
C ASP A 116 -32.11 9.91 -5.02
N GLU A 117 -32.35 11.19 -5.34
CA GLU A 117 -31.94 11.76 -6.63
C GLU A 117 -30.42 11.75 -6.81
N PHE A 118 -29.66 12.08 -5.77
CA PHE A 118 -28.19 11.99 -5.82
C PHE A 118 -27.74 10.54 -6.13
N SER A 119 -28.35 9.55 -5.50
CA SER A 119 -28.06 8.13 -5.78
C SER A 119 -28.43 7.74 -7.21
N LYS A 120 -29.55 8.24 -7.75
CA LYS A 120 -29.94 8.02 -9.15
C LYS A 120 -28.94 8.65 -10.13
N TRP A 121 -28.45 9.85 -9.84
CA TRP A 121 -27.47 10.54 -10.68
C TRP A 121 -26.13 9.81 -10.69
N LEU A 122 -25.67 9.37 -9.51
CA LEU A 122 -24.46 8.56 -9.38
C LEU A 122 -24.60 7.23 -10.14
N SER A 123 -25.69 6.48 -9.94
CA SER A 123 -25.87 5.17 -10.59
C SER A 123 -25.96 5.23 -12.12
N LYS A 124 -26.59 6.27 -12.69
CA LYS A 124 -26.73 6.41 -14.16
C LYS A 124 -25.50 7.00 -14.84
N SER A 125 -24.71 7.83 -14.13
CA SER A 125 -23.75 8.73 -14.77
C SER A 125 -22.48 8.98 -13.94
N ARG A 126 -21.94 7.98 -13.22
CA ARG A 126 -20.69 8.12 -12.42
C ARG A 126 -19.55 8.85 -13.14
N SER A 127 -19.39 8.65 -14.45
CA SER A 127 -18.30 9.21 -15.26
C SER A 127 -18.66 10.46 -16.06
N SER A 128 -19.90 10.96 -16.00
CA SER A 128 -20.34 12.14 -16.78
C SER A 128 -20.97 13.25 -15.95
N LEU A 129 -20.97 13.15 -14.62
CA LEU A 129 -21.45 14.24 -13.78
C LEU A 129 -20.47 15.43 -13.88
N PRO A 130 -20.97 16.66 -14.08
CA PRO A 130 -20.12 17.85 -14.09
C PRO A 130 -19.35 17.98 -12.76
N GLY A 131 -18.06 18.25 -12.81
CA GLY A 131 -17.22 18.37 -11.60
C GLY A 131 -17.73 19.44 -10.61
N HIS A 132 -18.29 20.54 -11.12
CA HIS A 132 -18.92 21.57 -10.30
C HIS A 132 -20.16 21.06 -9.55
N LEU A 133 -20.95 20.18 -10.16
CA LEU A 133 -22.11 19.58 -9.52
C LEU A 133 -21.69 18.63 -8.40
N LEU A 134 -20.70 17.75 -8.64
CA LEU A 134 -20.16 16.86 -7.61
C LEU A 134 -19.55 17.64 -6.44
N ARG A 135 -18.84 18.73 -6.74
CA ARG A 135 -18.33 19.65 -5.71
C ARG A 135 -19.49 20.21 -4.89
N PHE A 136 -20.52 20.76 -5.54
CA PHE A 136 -21.68 21.32 -4.87
C PHE A 136 -22.41 20.28 -4.00
N MET A 137 -22.68 19.08 -4.54
CA MET A 137 -23.30 17.97 -3.80
C MET A 137 -22.50 17.62 -2.54
N THR A 138 -21.18 17.51 -2.66
CA THR A 138 -20.29 17.20 -1.54
C THR A 138 -20.37 18.28 -0.46
N HIS A 139 -20.26 19.54 -0.83
CA HIS A 139 -20.30 20.65 0.13
C HIS A 139 -21.68 20.79 0.78
N LEU A 140 -22.75 20.52 0.03
CA LEU A 140 -24.12 20.52 0.56
C LEU A 140 -24.30 19.43 1.62
N ILE A 141 -23.79 18.22 1.39
CA ILE A 141 -23.82 17.12 2.35
C ILE A 141 -23.01 17.46 3.61
N LEU A 142 -21.81 18.02 3.44
CA LEU A 142 -20.99 18.48 4.57
C LEU A 142 -21.70 19.59 5.36
N PHE A 143 -22.37 20.50 4.68
CA PHE A 143 -23.18 21.54 5.31
C PHE A 143 -24.38 20.98 6.07
N PHE A 144 -25.07 19.97 5.52
CA PHE A 144 -26.14 19.28 6.26
C PHE A 144 -25.61 18.62 7.54
N ARG A 145 -24.43 18.01 7.49
CA ARG A 145 -23.78 17.43 8.67
C ARG A 145 -23.43 18.48 9.72
N THR A 146 -22.92 19.65 9.33
CA THR A 146 -22.63 20.73 10.31
C THR A 146 -23.89 21.30 10.95
N LEU A 147 -25.03 21.27 10.26
CA LEU A 147 -26.34 21.63 10.81
C LEU A 147 -26.98 20.52 11.67
N GLY A 148 -26.40 19.32 11.71
CA GLY A 148 -26.96 18.16 12.42
C GLY A 148 -28.16 17.52 11.71
N LEU A 149 -28.33 17.77 10.42
CA LEU A 149 -29.37 17.15 9.60
C LEU A 149 -28.95 15.71 9.25
N GLN A 150 -29.88 14.76 9.46
CA GLN A 150 -29.67 13.36 9.11
C GLN A 150 -29.78 13.20 7.59
N THR A 151 -28.73 12.70 6.96
CA THR A 151 -28.71 12.31 5.54
C THR A 151 -28.52 10.81 5.41
N LYS A 152 -28.96 10.21 4.30
CA LYS A 152 -28.67 8.81 3.97
C LYS A 152 -27.16 8.58 3.86
N GLU A 153 -26.57 7.98 4.88
CA GLU A 153 -25.12 7.86 5.03
C GLU A 153 -24.45 7.12 3.86
N GLU A 154 -25.08 6.07 3.33
CA GLU A 154 -24.58 5.32 2.18
C GLU A 154 -24.39 6.21 0.94
N VAL A 155 -25.36 7.08 0.67
CA VAL A 155 -25.30 8.01 -0.46
C VAL A 155 -24.27 9.10 -0.20
N SER A 156 -24.19 9.60 1.04
CA SER A 156 -23.17 10.59 1.44
C SER A 156 -21.75 10.06 1.23
N ILE A 157 -21.50 8.81 1.64
CA ILE A 157 -20.22 8.12 1.43
C ILE A 157 -19.92 7.97 -0.06
N GLU A 158 -20.90 7.58 -0.87
CA GLU A 158 -20.71 7.37 -2.31
C GLU A 158 -20.40 8.68 -3.05
N VAL A 159 -21.08 9.79 -2.70
CA VAL A 159 -20.78 11.12 -3.25
C VAL A 159 -19.36 11.54 -2.88
N LEU A 160 -18.98 11.40 -1.60
CA LEU A 160 -17.63 11.73 -1.13
C LEU A 160 -16.56 10.90 -1.84
N LYS A 161 -16.73 9.58 -1.95
CA LYS A 161 -15.81 8.69 -2.67
C LYS A 161 -15.65 9.10 -4.14
N THR A 162 -16.76 9.38 -4.82
CA THR A 162 -16.76 9.79 -6.23
C THR A 162 -16.02 11.13 -6.40
N TYR A 163 -16.23 12.06 -5.48
CA TYR A 163 -15.56 13.36 -5.51
C TYR A 163 -14.06 13.25 -5.18
N ILE A 164 -13.68 12.42 -4.20
CA ILE A 164 -12.27 12.12 -3.90
C ILE A 164 -11.58 11.51 -5.13
N GLN A 165 -12.23 10.56 -5.82
CA GLN A 165 -11.69 9.99 -7.06
C GLN A 165 -11.51 11.03 -8.16
N LEU A 166 -12.43 11.99 -8.29
CA LEU A 166 -12.28 13.11 -9.22
C LEU A 166 -11.06 13.97 -8.86
N LEU A 167 -10.87 14.30 -7.58
CA LEU A 167 -9.70 15.07 -7.11
C LEU A 167 -8.37 14.34 -7.35
N ILE A 168 -8.35 13.01 -7.20
CA ILE A 168 -7.19 12.17 -7.52
C ILE A 168 -6.88 12.26 -9.02
N ASN A 169 -7.90 12.13 -9.88
CA ASN A 169 -7.73 12.21 -11.34
C ASN A 169 -7.25 13.60 -11.80
N GLU A 170 -7.71 14.67 -11.14
CA GLU A 170 -7.31 16.06 -11.40
C GLU A 170 -5.97 16.44 -10.72
N LYS A 171 -5.36 15.53 -9.94
CA LYS A 171 -4.10 15.73 -9.19
C LYS A 171 -4.18 16.84 -8.14
N HIS A 172 -5.35 17.09 -7.56
CA HIS A 172 -5.53 18.05 -6.47
C HIS A 172 -5.23 17.40 -5.10
N THR A 173 -3.97 16.99 -4.89
CA THR A 173 -3.51 16.21 -3.74
C THR A 173 -3.78 16.88 -2.39
N ASN A 174 -3.60 18.20 -2.32
CA ASN A 174 -3.73 18.98 -1.07
C ASN A 174 -5.12 18.90 -0.41
N LEU A 175 -6.16 18.62 -1.19
CA LEU A 175 -7.54 18.63 -0.72
C LEU A 175 -8.05 17.25 -0.31
N ILE A 176 -7.35 16.17 -0.68
CA ILE A 176 -7.85 14.81 -0.53
C ILE A 176 -8.00 14.44 0.95
N ALA A 177 -7.01 14.80 1.79
CA ALA A 177 -7.05 14.51 3.22
C ALA A 177 -8.30 15.11 3.90
N PHE A 178 -8.61 16.37 3.57
CA PHE A 178 -9.77 17.09 4.11
C PHE A 178 -11.11 16.41 3.80
N TYR A 179 -11.31 15.90 2.57
CA TYR A 179 -12.57 15.21 2.26
C TYR A 179 -12.59 13.78 2.80
N THR A 180 -11.43 13.15 2.97
CA THR A 180 -11.33 11.76 3.41
C THR A 180 -11.63 11.61 4.89
N CYS A 181 -11.32 12.60 5.74
CA CYS A 181 -11.64 12.56 7.17
C CYS A 181 -13.15 12.59 7.47
N HIS A 182 -13.98 12.97 6.49
CA HIS A 182 -15.44 12.93 6.60
C HIS A 182 -16.04 11.55 6.28
N LEU A 183 -15.25 10.57 5.87
CA LEU A 183 -15.68 9.17 5.70
C LEU A 183 -15.56 8.41 7.03
N PRO A 184 -16.30 7.30 7.21
CA PRO A 184 -16.06 6.37 8.31
C PRO A 184 -14.60 5.89 8.32
N GLN A 185 -14.01 5.69 9.50
CA GLN A 185 -12.58 5.43 9.68
C GLN A 185 -12.05 4.32 8.76
N ASP A 186 -12.71 3.17 8.71
CA ASP A 186 -12.29 2.03 7.86
C ASP A 186 -12.24 2.40 6.36
N LEU A 187 -13.21 3.20 5.91
CA LEU A 187 -13.29 3.65 4.53
C LEU A 187 -12.30 4.78 4.24
N ALA A 188 -12.09 5.68 5.20
CA ALA A 188 -11.11 6.76 5.10
C ALA A 188 -9.70 6.17 4.92
N VAL A 189 -9.33 5.20 5.75
CA VAL A 189 -8.06 4.47 5.67
C VAL A 189 -7.91 3.81 4.30
N ALA A 190 -8.91 3.03 3.87
CA ALA A 190 -8.85 2.31 2.60
C ALA A 190 -8.74 3.25 1.38
N GLN A 191 -9.51 4.34 1.35
CA GLN A 191 -9.49 5.30 0.23
C GLN A 191 -8.19 6.11 0.20
N TYR A 192 -7.72 6.58 1.35
CA TYR A 192 -6.47 7.34 1.41
C TYR A 192 -5.26 6.46 1.09
N ALA A 193 -5.25 5.21 1.56
CA ALA A 193 -4.22 4.24 1.20
C ALA A 193 -4.17 4.01 -0.32
N LEU A 194 -5.33 3.82 -0.96
CA LEU A 194 -5.42 3.60 -2.41
C LEU A 194 -4.93 4.82 -3.21
N PHE A 195 -5.12 6.03 -2.68
CA PHE A 195 -4.51 7.26 -3.21
C PHE A 195 -2.98 7.24 -3.08
N LEU A 196 -2.45 6.95 -1.90
CA LEU A 196 -1.01 6.95 -1.63
C LEU A 196 -0.25 5.88 -2.44
N GLU A 197 -0.90 4.78 -2.81
CA GLU A 197 -0.34 3.78 -3.73
C GLU A 197 0.07 4.38 -5.09
N GLY A 198 -0.61 5.45 -5.53
CA GLY A 198 -0.28 6.18 -6.77
C GLY A 198 0.81 7.23 -6.61
N VAL A 199 1.27 7.52 -5.39
CA VAL A 199 2.24 8.59 -5.09
C VAL A 199 3.66 8.03 -5.08
N THR A 200 4.41 8.33 -6.13
CA THR A 200 5.80 7.85 -6.30
C THR A 200 6.85 8.85 -5.80
N GLU A 201 6.58 10.16 -5.84
CA GLU A 201 7.55 11.20 -5.51
C GLU A 201 7.70 11.42 -3.99
N CYS A 202 8.93 11.32 -3.47
CA CYS A 202 9.24 11.43 -2.04
C CYS A 202 8.73 12.73 -1.37
N GLU A 203 8.89 13.89 -2.02
CA GLU A 203 8.40 15.16 -1.47
C GLU A 203 6.86 15.18 -1.35
N GLN A 204 6.16 14.60 -2.33
CA GLN A 204 4.70 14.48 -2.29
C GLN A 204 4.26 13.50 -1.21
N ARG A 205 5.02 12.41 -0.98
CA ARG A 205 4.74 11.47 0.12
C ARG A 205 4.71 12.18 1.46
N HIS A 206 5.75 12.96 1.75
CA HIS A 206 5.85 13.72 3.00
C HIS A 206 4.68 14.70 3.16
N GLN A 207 4.39 15.49 2.11
CA GLN A 207 3.28 16.44 2.15
C GLN A 207 1.93 15.75 2.39
N CYS A 208 1.68 14.59 1.79
CA CYS A 208 0.44 13.85 1.99
C CYS A 208 0.31 13.34 3.44
N LEU A 209 1.39 12.85 4.04
CA LEU A 209 1.36 12.39 5.44
C LEU A 209 1.11 13.54 6.42
N GLU A 210 1.71 14.71 6.19
CA GLU A 210 1.44 15.91 7.01
C GLU A 210 -0.02 16.35 6.87
N LEU A 211 -0.56 16.38 5.64
CA LEU A 211 -1.98 16.70 5.42
C LEU A 211 -2.93 15.69 6.06
N ALA A 212 -2.57 14.40 6.06
CA ALA A 212 -3.35 13.37 6.74
C ALA A 212 -3.36 13.60 8.26
N LYS A 213 -2.21 13.97 8.83
CA LYS A 213 -2.07 14.31 10.25
C LYS A 213 -2.85 15.57 10.62
N GLU A 214 -2.81 16.61 9.79
CA GLU A 214 -3.61 17.83 9.98
C GLU A 214 -5.12 17.58 9.90
N ALA A 215 -5.54 16.56 9.13
CA ALA A 215 -6.94 16.15 8.99
C ALA A 215 -7.39 15.10 10.03
N ASP A 216 -6.58 14.83 11.06
CA ASP A 216 -6.82 13.82 12.10
C ASP A 216 -7.08 12.40 11.54
N LEU A 217 -6.46 12.06 10.39
CA LEU A 217 -6.48 10.71 9.85
C LEU A 217 -5.47 9.81 10.59
N ASP A 218 -5.80 8.52 10.70
CA ASP A 218 -4.92 7.52 11.29
C ASP A 218 -3.76 7.17 10.33
N VAL A 219 -2.68 7.95 10.42
CA VAL A 219 -1.48 7.81 9.59
C VAL A 219 -0.83 6.44 9.76
N ALA A 220 -0.85 5.88 10.97
CA ALA A 220 -0.28 4.57 11.26
C ALA A 220 -1.00 3.46 10.50
N THR A 221 -2.34 3.42 10.61
CA THR A 221 -3.14 2.39 9.91
C THR A 221 -3.13 2.61 8.40
N ILE A 222 -3.11 3.87 7.93
CA ILE A 222 -2.98 4.20 6.50
C ILE A 222 -1.67 3.67 5.91
N THR A 223 -0.52 4.02 6.50
CA THR A 223 0.79 3.62 5.97
C THR A 223 0.97 2.10 6.00
N LYS A 224 0.50 1.43 7.06
CA LYS A 224 0.42 -0.03 7.12
C LYS A 224 -0.42 -0.60 5.97
N THR A 225 -1.61 -0.06 5.73
CA THR A 225 -2.53 -0.53 4.67
C THR A 225 -1.92 -0.35 3.28
N VAL A 226 -1.25 0.77 3.01
CA VAL A 226 -0.53 1.01 1.73
C VAL A 226 0.50 -0.07 1.48
N VAL A 227 1.33 -0.38 2.49
CA VAL A 227 2.38 -1.40 2.40
C VAL A 227 1.79 -2.78 2.18
N GLU A 228 0.74 -3.13 2.93
CA GLU A 228 0.06 -4.41 2.77
C GLU A 228 -0.57 -4.57 1.38
N ASN A 229 -1.24 -3.54 0.85
CA ASN A 229 -1.87 -3.58 -0.46
C ASN A 229 -0.84 -3.82 -1.56
N ILE A 230 0.27 -3.06 -1.56
CA ILE A 230 1.35 -3.24 -2.55
C ILE A 230 2.02 -4.61 -2.41
N ARG A 231 2.20 -5.11 -1.18
CA ARG A 231 2.76 -6.44 -0.93
C ARG A 231 1.85 -7.58 -1.39
N LYS A 232 0.53 -7.39 -1.28
CA LYS A 232 -0.53 -8.37 -1.64
C LYS A 232 -0.93 -8.32 -3.11
N LYS A 233 -0.65 -7.23 -3.85
CA LYS A 233 -0.95 -7.12 -5.30
C LYS A 233 -0.36 -8.25 -6.15
N ASP A 234 0.73 -8.85 -5.69
CA ASP A 234 1.31 -10.03 -6.32
C ASP A 234 0.70 -11.31 -5.77
N ASN A 235 -0.37 -11.76 -6.43
CA ASN A 235 -1.05 -13.04 -6.24
C ASN A 235 -0.24 -14.25 -6.77
N GLY A 236 1.10 -14.17 -6.72
CA GLY A 236 1.95 -15.34 -6.90
C GLY A 236 1.94 -16.15 -5.61
N GLU A 237 0.90 -16.96 -5.41
CA GLU A 237 0.96 -18.05 -4.43
C GLU A 237 2.25 -18.84 -4.69
N PHE A 238 3.04 -19.07 -3.64
CA PHE A 238 4.25 -19.88 -3.71
C PHE A 238 3.89 -21.29 -4.18
N SER A 239 3.92 -21.52 -5.48
CA SER A 239 3.68 -22.83 -6.04
C SER A 239 4.97 -23.64 -5.89
N HIS A 240 4.85 -24.92 -5.53
CA HIS A 240 5.99 -25.85 -5.47
C HIS A 240 6.73 -26.01 -6.81
N HIS A 241 6.25 -25.39 -7.89
CA HIS A 241 6.84 -25.41 -9.22
C HIS A 241 7.74 -24.20 -9.55
N ASP A 242 7.82 -23.17 -8.70
CA ASP A 242 8.72 -22.01 -8.89
C ASP A 242 10.18 -22.27 -8.50
N LEU A 243 10.55 -23.55 -8.33
CA LEU A 243 11.93 -24.02 -8.24
C LEU A 243 12.69 -23.93 -9.57
N ALA A 244 12.03 -23.51 -10.65
CA ALA A 244 12.73 -23.13 -11.87
C ALA A 244 13.62 -21.91 -11.57
N PRO A 245 14.91 -21.91 -11.95
CA PRO A 245 15.73 -20.72 -11.83
C PRO A 245 15.12 -19.65 -12.74
N SER A 246 14.37 -18.72 -12.16
CA SER A 246 14.07 -17.47 -12.85
C SER A 246 15.41 -16.86 -13.24
N LEU A 247 15.64 -16.75 -14.55
CA LEU A 247 16.85 -16.16 -15.12
C LEU A 247 16.96 -14.66 -14.80
N ASP A 248 15.89 -14.04 -14.30
CA ASP A 248 15.83 -12.64 -13.90
C ASP A 248 16.08 -12.50 -12.39
N THR A 249 17.35 -12.60 -12.01
CA THR A 249 17.86 -12.20 -10.69
C THR A 249 17.96 -10.68 -10.54
N ALA A 250 17.69 -9.93 -11.61
CA ALA A 250 17.67 -8.47 -11.61
C ALA A 250 16.43 -7.92 -10.90
N THR A 251 16.61 -6.78 -10.22
CA THR A 251 15.54 -6.01 -9.58
C THR A 251 14.64 -5.40 -10.67
N THR A 252 13.38 -5.84 -10.75
CA THR A 252 12.38 -5.31 -11.69
C THR A 252 11.77 -4.00 -11.18
N GLU A 253 11.00 -3.29 -12.03
CA GLU A 253 10.29 -2.08 -11.57
C GLU A 253 9.20 -2.40 -10.53
N GLU A 254 8.59 -3.58 -10.60
CA GLU A 254 7.65 -4.06 -9.58
C GLU A 254 8.37 -4.34 -8.24
N ASP A 255 9.60 -4.87 -8.30
CA ASP A 255 10.43 -5.03 -7.09
C ASP A 255 10.79 -3.66 -6.51
N ARG A 256 11.13 -2.66 -7.33
CA ARG A 256 11.41 -1.28 -6.90
C ARG A 256 10.22 -0.68 -6.14
N LEU A 257 9.00 -0.86 -6.65
CA LEU A 257 7.79 -0.37 -5.98
C LEU A 257 7.65 -0.97 -4.57
N LYS A 258 7.92 -2.28 -4.41
CA LYS A 258 7.90 -2.94 -3.10
C LYS A 258 9.05 -2.50 -2.20
N ILE A 259 10.21 -2.17 -2.76
CA ILE A 259 11.34 -1.67 -1.99
C ILE A 259 11.02 -0.27 -1.44
N ASP A 260 10.46 0.60 -2.28
CA ASP A 260 10.13 1.99 -1.93
C ASP A 260 8.91 2.13 -1.02
N VAL A 261 8.07 1.11 -0.90
CA VAL A 261 6.90 1.16 -0.02
C VAL A 261 7.29 1.22 1.45
N ILE A 262 8.47 0.71 1.81
CA ILE A 262 8.98 0.74 3.19
C ILE A 262 9.23 2.17 3.67
N ASP A 263 9.52 3.10 2.76
CA ASP A 263 9.75 4.51 3.11
C ASP A 263 8.52 5.14 3.80
N TRP A 264 7.31 4.64 3.51
CA TRP A 264 6.08 5.10 4.16
C TRP A 264 6.06 4.79 5.67
N LEU A 265 6.60 3.64 6.08
CA LEU A 265 6.63 3.22 7.49
C LEU A 265 7.86 3.74 8.22
N VAL A 266 8.97 3.94 7.52
CA VAL A 266 10.21 4.48 8.12
C VAL A 266 10.07 5.97 8.45
N PHE A 267 9.13 6.67 7.82
CA PHE A 267 8.87 8.09 8.06
C PHE A 267 8.49 8.40 9.52
N ASP A 268 7.59 7.60 10.11
CA ASP A 268 7.17 7.76 11.50
C ASP A 268 7.96 6.81 12.41
N PRO A 269 8.79 7.30 13.34
CA PRO A 269 9.47 6.46 14.31
C PRO A 269 8.52 5.54 15.06
N ALA A 270 7.29 5.96 15.37
CA ALA A 270 6.32 5.13 16.10
C ALA A 270 5.89 3.87 15.33
N GLN A 271 6.10 3.83 14.00
CA GLN A 271 5.81 2.69 13.15
C GLN A 271 7.01 1.77 12.92
N ARG A 272 8.10 1.93 13.69
CA ARG A 272 9.36 1.20 13.42
C ARG A 272 9.21 -0.31 13.54
N ALA A 273 8.42 -0.79 14.50
CA ALA A 273 8.10 -2.21 14.64
C ALA A 273 7.37 -2.78 13.41
N GLU A 274 6.37 -2.05 12.88
CA GLU A 274 5.65 -2.44 11.67
C GLU A 274 6.56 -2.35 10.42
N ALA A 275 7.41 -1.33 10.32
CA ALA A 275 8.41 -1.20 9.26
C ALA A 275 9.33 -2.43 9.22
N LEU A 276 9.76 -2.91 10.38
CA LEU A 276 10.59 -4.11 10.51
C LEU A 276 9.84 -5.37 10.09
N ARG A 277 8.60 -5.56 10.56
CA ARG A 277 7.75 -6.72 10.20
C ARG A 277 7.46 -6.79 8.70
N GLN A 278 7.08 -5.66 8.10
CA GLN A 278 6.81 -5.57 6.67
C GLN A 278 8.08 -5.71 5.84
N GLY A 279 9.19 -5.09 6.26
CA GLY A 279 10.50 -5.23 5.64
C GLY A 279 10.95 -6.69 5.61
N ASN A 280 10.83 -7.40 6.73
CA ASN A 280 11.11 -8.84 6.81
C ASN A 280 10.22 -9.63 5.84
N ALA A 281 8.92 -9.35 5.77
CA ALA A 281 8.02 -10.03 4.83
C ALA A 281 8.41 -9.84 3.36
N ILE A 282 8.83 -8.63 2.97
CA ILE A 282 9.31 -8.36 1.61
C ILE A 282 10.65 -9.07 1.35
N MET A 283 11.59 -9.00 2.31
CA MET A 283 12.88 -9.69 2.21
C MET A 283 12.71 -11.20 2.12
N ARG A 284 11.77 -11.82 2.85
CA ARG A 284 11.47 -13.26 2.73
C ARG A 284 11.11 -13.64 1.29
N LYS A 285 10.27 -12.84 0.62
CA LYS A 285 9.91 -13.06 -0.80
C LYS A 285 11.13 -12.92 -1.72
N PHE A 286 11.95 -11.88 -1.55
CA PHE A 286 13.15 -11.69 -2.38
C PHE A 286 14.21 -12.77 -2.17
N LEU A 287 14.42 -13.22 -0.93
CA LEU A 287 15.36 -14.29 -0.61
C LEU A 287 14.92 -15.64 -1.22
N ALA A 288 13.62 -15.95 -1.18
CA ALA A 288 13.09 -17.15 -1.83
C ALA A 288 13.31 -17.14 -3.35
N LEU A 289 13.21 -15.96 -3.97
CA LEU A 289 13.49 -15.73 -5.39
C LEU A 289 14.99 -15.52 -5.70
N LYS A 290 15.88 -15.62 -4.70
CA LYS A 290 17.33 -15.38 -4.82
C LYS A 290 17.71 -13.99 -5.33
N LYS A 291 16.84 -12.99 -5.17
CA LYS A 291 17.09 -11.57 -5.48
C LYS A 291 17.80 -10.90 -4.31
N HIS A 292 19.06 -11.26 -4.09
CA HIS A 292 19.84 -10.80 -2.93
C HIS A 292 20.06 -9.28 -2.91
N GLU A 293 20.29 -8.65 -4.07
CA GLU A 293 20.43 -7.19 -4.16
C GLU A 293 19.13 -6.46 -3.78
N ALA A 294 17.97 -6.95 -4.25
CA ALA A 294 16.67 -6.39 -3.86
C ALA A 294 16.43 -6.52 -2.34
N ALA A 295 16.75 -7.67 -1.75
CA ALA A 295 16.67 -7.86 -0.30
C ALA A 295 17.60 -6.91 0.46
N LYS A 296 18.81 -6.67 -0.05
CA LYS A 296 19.77 -5.72 0.51
C LYS A 296 19.28 -4.28 0.42
N GLU A 297 18.68 -3.87 -0.69
CA GLU A 297 18.09 -2.54 -0.83
C GLU A 297 16.98 -2.29 0.22
N VAL A 298 16.11 -3.28 0.48
CA VAL A 298 15.13 -3.21 1.58
C VAL A 298 15.82 -3.12 2.94
N PHE A 299 16.83 -3.96 3.17
CA PHE A 299 17.57 -4.00 4.43
C PHE A 299 18.20 -2.64 4.76
N VAL A 300 18.77 -1.95 3.78
CA VAL A 300 19.40 -0.63 3.95
C VAL A 300 18.38 0.48 4.22
N LYS A 301 17.15 0.36 3.71
CA LYS A 301 16.07 1.33 3.99
C LYS A 301 15.59 1.27 5.45
N ILE A 302 15.72 0.12 6.12
CA ILE A 302 15.46 0.02 7.55
C ILE A 302 16.64 0.65 8.31
N PRO A 303 16.43 1.71 9.10
CA PRO A 303 17.55 2.36 9.77
C PRO A 303 18.25 1.44 10.77
N GLN A 304 19.56 1.59 10.94
CA GLN A 304 20.36 0.69 11.78
C GLN A 304 20.00 0.78 13.28
N ASP A 305 19.47 1.92 13.71
CA ASP A 305 18.99 2.16 15.07
C ASP A 305 17.59 1.57 15.34
N SER A 306 16.93 0.98 14.34
CA SER A 306 15.54 0.52 14.46
C SER A 306 15.31 -0.44 15.61
N ILE A 307 16.24 -1.36 15.86
CA ILE A 307 16.12 -2.30 16.99
C ILE A 307 16.16 -1.53 18.31
N ALA A 308 17.12 -0.61 18.48
CA ALA A 308 17.22 0.19 19.69
C ALA A 308 15.99 1.10 19.89
N GLU A 309 15.49 1.68 18.80
CA GLU A 309 14.30 2.53 18.81
C GLU A 309 13.04 1.75 19.23
N ILE A 310 12.86 0.51 18.76
CA ILE A 310 11.73 -0.35 19.18
C ILE A 310 11.79 -0.62 20.69
N TYR A 311 12.97 -0.90 21.24
CA TYR A 311 13.13 -1.08 22.69
C TYR A 311 12.86 0.21 23.46
N ASN A 312 13.40 1.35 23.02
CA ASN A 312 13.19 2.65 23.65
C ASN A 312 11.70 3.01 23.72
N GLN A 313 10.98 2.84 22.61
CA GLN A 313 9.54 3.12 22.54
C GLN A 313 8.72 2.22 23.46
N TRP A 314 9.13 0.96 23.61
CA TRP A 314 8.48 0.04 24.55
C TRP A 314 8.74 0.43 26.01
N GLU A 315 9.97 0.83 26.34
CA GLU A 315 10.34 1.31 27.67
C GLU A 315 9.63 2.62 28.03
N GLU A 316 9.49 3.55 27.08
CA GLU A 316 8.79 4.83 27.26
C GLU A 316 7.30 4.67 27.57
N GLN A 317 6.68 3.58 27.11
CA GLN A 317 5.29 3.24 27.44
C GLN A 317 5.12 2.76 28.90
N GLY A 318 6.21 2.65 29.67
CA GLY A 318 6.19 2.29 31.09
C GLY A 318 5.83 0.82 31.34
N MET A 319 6.03 -0.04 30.34
CA MET A 319 5.69 -1.46 30.41
C MET A 319 6.85 -2.25 31.05
N GLU A 320 6.62 -2.89 32.20
CA GLU A 320 7.59 -3.81 32.82
C GLU A 320 7.61 -5.21 32.15
N SER A 321 6.71 -5.46 31.19
CA SER A 321 6.62 -6.71 30.46
C SER A 321 7.67 -6.80 29.34
N PRO A 322 8.13 -8.02 28.98
CA PRO A 322 8.96 -8.20 27.78
C PRO A 322 8.23 -7.73 26.53
N LEU A 323 8.99 -7.45 25.47
CA LEU A 323 8.44 -7.09 24.16
C LEU A 323 7.38 -8.11 23.70
N PRO A 324 6.37 -7.65 22.93
CA PRO A 324 5.44 -8.54 22.25
C PRO A 324 6.18 -9.62 21.46
N ALA A 325 5.66 -10.84 21.48
CA ALA A 325 6.28 -11.98 20.81
C ALA A 325 6.48 -11.73 19.30
N GLU A 326 5.57 -10.99 18.66
CA GLU A 326 5.65 -10.59 17.26
C GLU A 326 6.88 -9.71 16.97
N ASP A 327 7.15 -8.73 17.82
CA ASP A 327 8.25 -7.79 17.64
C ASP A 327 9.59 -8.44 17.96
N ASP A 328 9.64 -9.28 19.01
CA ASP A 328 10.83 -10.05 19.38
C ASP A 328 11.22 -11.05 18.27
N ASN A 329 10.23 -11.79 17.75
CA ASN A 329 10.44 -12.68 16.60
C ASN A 329 10.83 -11.90 15.33
N ALA A 330 10.26 -10.71 15.09
CA ALA A 330 10.63 -9.86 13.96
C ALA A 330 12.07 -9.32 14.06
N ILE A 331 12.51 -8.91 15.25
CA ILE A 331 13.91 -8.50 15.50
C ILE A 331 14.83 -9.69 15.22
N ARG A 332 14.53 -10.86 15.76
CA ARG A 332 15.32 -12.07 15.53
C ARG A 332 15.38 -12.44 14.05
N GLU A 333 14.25 -12.39 13.35
CA GLU A 333 14.18 -12.65 11.92
C GLU A 333 15.04 -11.67 11.12
N HIS A 334 15.00 -10.38 11.46
CA HIS A 334 15.81 -9.35 10.82
C HIS A 334 17.31 -9.63 10.99
N LEU A 335 17.73 -10.08 12.17
CA LEU A 335 19.11 -10.50 12.45
C LEU A 335 19.50 -11.76 11.66
N CYS A 336 18.57 -12.71 11.48
CA CYS A 336 18.78 -13.89 10.64
C CYS A 336 19.01 -13.48 9.17
N ILE A 337 18.20 -12.55 8.66
CA ILE A 337 18.33 -12.04 7.29
C ILE A 337 19.66 -11.30 7.13
N ARG A 338 20.05 -10.45 8.09
CA ARG A 338 21.36 -9.79 8.10
C ARG A 338 22.51 -10.78 7.99
N ALA A 339 22.52 -11.80 8.85
CA ALA A 339 23.58 -12.82 8.84
C ALA A 339 23.67 -13.55 7.49
N TYR A 340 22.52 -13.82 6.86
CA TYR A 340 22.47 -14.45 5.54
C TYR A 340 23.00 -13.53 4.43
N LEU A 341 22.63 -12.25 4.42
CA LEU A 341 23.12 -11.27 3.45
C LEU A 341 24.63 -11.06 3.58
N GLU A 342 25.14 -10.90 4.81
CA GLU A 342 26.59 -10.79 5.08
C GLU A 342 27.36 -12.03 4.57
N ALA A 343 26.82 -13.23 4.76
CA ALA A 343 27.44 -14.46 4.26
C ALA A 343 27.50 -14.53 2.72
N HIS A 344 26.49 -14.00 2.04
CA HIS A 344 26.49 -13.92 0.56
C HIS A 344 27.44 -12.86 0.02
N GLU A 345 27.50 -11.70 0.66
CA GLU A 345 28.39 -10.61 0.26
C GLU A 345 29.87 -11.02 0.37
N THR A 346 30.25 -11.56 1.53
CA THR A 346 31.61 -12.07 1.78
C THR A 346 31.96 -13.23 0.85
N PHE A 347 30.99 -14.10 0.52
CA PHE A 347 31.18 -15.14 -0.49
C PHE A 347 31.43 -14.58 -1.89
N ASN A 348 30.67 -13.58 -2.32
CA ASN A 348 30.84 -12.97 -3.65
C ASN A 348 32.20 -12.28 -3.76
N GLU A 349 32.66 -11.61 -2.70
CA GLU A 349 34.00 -11.02 -2.63
C GLU A 349 35.09 -12.10 -2.71
N TRP A 350 34.98 -13.15 -1.89
CA TRP A 350 35.88 -14.30 -1.93
C TRP A 350 35.91 -14.95 -3.32
N PHE A 351 34.76 -15.19 -3.93
CA PHE A 351 34.64 -15.83 -5.24
C PHE A 351 35.27 -14.99 -6.34
N LYS A 352 35.08 -13.67 -6.31
CA LYS A 352 35.74 -12.74 -7.24
C LYS A 352 37.26 -12.78 -7.09
N HIS A 353 37.76 -12.78 -5.85
CA HIS A 353 39.19 -12.86 -5.57
C HIS A 353 39.79 -14.21 -5.98
N MET A 354 39.10 -15.31 -5.72
CA MET A 354 39.52 -16.66 -6.09
C MET A 354 39.70 -16.81 -7.61
N ASN A 355 38.78 -16.25 -8.40
CA ASN A 355 38.87 -16.25 -9.87
C ASN A 355 39.92 -15.29 -10.44
N SER A 356 40.56 -14.46 -9.60
CA SER A 356 41.61 -13.51 -10.00
C SER A 356 43.04 -14.04 -9.78
N ALA A 357 43.19 -15.35 -9.61
CA ALA A 357 44.47 -16.00 -9.34
C ALA A 357 45.55 -15.64 -10.39
N PRO A 358 46.79 -15.28 -9.98
CA PRO A 358 47.89 -15.04 -10.90
C PRO A 358 48.15 -16.25 -11.81
N GLN A 359 48.42 -16.00 -13.09
CA GLN A 359 48.71 -17.07 -14.05
C GLN A 359 50.19 -17.46 -14.00
N LYS A 360 50.45 -18.77 -13.90
CA LYS A 360 51.82 -19.29 -13.91
C LYS A 360 52.49 -18.97 -15.25
N PRO A 361 53.69 -18.35 -15.26
CA PRO A 361 54.43 -18.10 -16.49
C PRO A 361 54.76 -19.42 -17.21
N THR A 362 54.53 -19.46 -18.53
CA THR A 362 54.82 -20.64 -19.35
C THR A 362 56.10 -20.44 -20.14
N LEU A 363 56.99 -21.43 -20.09
CA LEU A 363 58.24 -21.44 -20.85
C LEU A 363 58.04 -22.25 -22.14
N LEU A 364 58.33 -21.63 -23.29
CA LEU A 364 58.30 -22.32 -24.59
C LEU A 364 59.51 -23.26 -24.70
N SER A 365 59.31 -24.48 -25.18
CA SER A 365 60.33 -25.56 -25.20
C SER A 365 61.62 -25.25 -25.97
N GLN A 366 61.66 -24.15 -26.75
CA GLN A 366 62.82 -23.69 -27.53
C GLN A 366 63.27 -22.26 -27.15
N ALA A 367 63.10 -21.86 -25.88
CA ALA A 367 63.45 -20.50 -25.43
C ALA A 367 64.96 -20.21 -25.47
N THR A 368 65.31 -19.02 -25.97
CA THR A 368 66.66 -18.44 -25.98
C THR A 368 67.15 -18.08 -24.57
N PHE A 369 68.45 -17.85 -24.39
CA PHE A 369 69.04 -17.51 -23.09
C PHE A 369 68.41 -16.26 -22.45
N THR A 370 68.15 -15.22 -23.25
CA THR A 370 67.48 -13.99 -22.81
C THR A 370 66.04 -14.25 -22.34
N GLU A 371 65.32 -15.15 -23.02
CA GLU A 371 63.96 -15.55 -22.64
C GLU A 371 63.93 -16.40 -21.37
N LYS A 372 64.98 -17.20 -21.11
CA LYS A 372 65.14 -17.92 -19.83
C LYS A 372 65.35 -16.97 -18.66
N VAL A 373 66.22 -15.97 -18.80
CA VAL A 373 66.42 -14.94 -17.76
C VAL A 373 65.14 -14.11 -17.55
N ALA A 374 64.44 -13.75 -18.63
CA ALA A 374 63.15 -13.07 -18.52
C ALA A 374 62.07 -13.95 -17.86
N HIS A 375 62.09 -15.27 -18.10
CA HIS A 375 61.21 -16.21 -17.42
C HIS A 375 61.52 -16.30 -15.93
N GLU A 376 62.79 -16.40 -15.52
CA GLU A 376 63.18 -16.41 -14.10
C GLU A 376 62.68 -15.16 -13.36
N HIS A 377 62.77 -13.98 -13.99
CA HIS A 377 62.20 -12.76 -13.42
C HIS A 377 60.67 -12.78 -13.35
N LYS A 378 59.99 -13.31 -14.38
CA LYS A 378 58.53 -13.49 -14.38
C LYS A 378 58.07 -14.51 -13.34
N GLU A 379 58.84 -15.57 -13.12
CA GLU A 379 58.58 -16.62 -12.15
C GLU A 379 58.72 -16.08 -10.72
N LYS A 380 59.79 -15.34 -10.42
CA LYS A 380 59.93 -14.64 -9.13
C LYS A 380 58.82 -13.63 -8.87
N LYS A 381 58.42 -12.88 -9.91
CA LYS A 381 57.28 -11.95 -9.81
C LYS A 381 55.97 -12.71 -9.55
N TYR A 382 55.73 -13.80 -10.27
CA TYR A 382 54.57 -14.67 -10.07
C TYR A 382 54.52 -15.23 -8.66
N GLU A 383 55.64 -15.73 -8.12
CA GLU A 383 55.71 -16.24 -6.74
C GLU A 383 55.33 -15.16 -5.72
N MET A 384 55.81 -13.93 -5.90
CA MET A 384 55.45 -12.79 -5.05
C MET A 384 53.96 -12.45 -5.16
N ASP A 385 53.44 -12.28 -6.38
CA ASP A 385 52.04 -11.94 -6.63
C ASP A 385 51.10 -13.06 -6.14
N HIS A 386 51.49 -14.34 -6.31
CA HIS A 386 50.76 -15.50 -5.82
C HIS A 386 50.73 -15.57 -4.29
N ASN A 387 51.83 -15.25 -3.61
CA ASN A 387 51.86 -15.21 -2.14
C ASN A 387 50.95 -14.12 -1.59
N ILE A 388 50.92 -12.93 -2.21
CA ILE A 388 50.00 -11.85 -1.83
C ILE A 388 48.54 -12.28 -2.06
N TRP A 389 48.25 -12.83 -3.25
CA TRP A 389 46.93 -13.33 -3.58
C TRP A 389 46.46 -14.41 -2.60
N LYS A 390 47.33 -15.36 -2.24
CA LYS A 390 47.04 -16.42 -1.28
C LYS A 390 46.79 -15.86 0.12
N GLY A 391 47.61 -14.91 0.59
CA GLY A 391 47.41 -14.28 1.90
C GLY A 391 46.06 -13.55 2.00
N HIS A 392 45.66 -12.83 0.95
CA HIS A 392 44.33 -12.22 0.89
C HIS A 392 43.20 -13.27 0.80
N LEU A 393 43.42 -14.35 0.04
CA LEU A 393 42.46 -15.45 -0.06
C LEU A 393 42.23 -16.12 1.29
N ASP A 394 43.29 -16.35 2.06
CA ASP A 394 43.20 -16.96 3.39
C ASP A 394 42.41 -16.08 4.37
N ALA A 395 42.62 -14.75 4.33
CA ALA A 395 41.84 -13.79 5.12
C ALA A 395 40.36 -13.77 4.73
N LEU A 396 40.05 -13.67 3.42
CA LEU A 396 38.67 -13.72 2.93
C LEU A 396 38.01 -15.06 3.23
N THR A 397 38.78 -16.15 3.22
CA THR A 397 38.30 -17.49 3.55
C THR A 397 37.93 -17.60 5.03
N ALA A 398 38.74 -17.03 5.93
CA ALA A 398 38.41 -17.00 7.36
C ALA A 398 37.11 -16.23 7.62
N ASP A 399 36.95 -15.06 7.00
CA ASP A 399 35.77 -14.21 7.16
C ASP A 399 34.50 -14.87 6.60
N VAL A 400 34.50 -15.33 5.34
CA VAL A 400 33.32 -15.99 4.75
C VAL A 400 32.92 -17.26 5.51
N LYS A 401 33.89 -18.03 6.02
CA LYS A 401 33.62 -19.20 6.85
C LYS A 401 32.90 -18.82 8.13
N GLU A 402 33.39 -17.80 8.84
CA GLU A 402 32.75 -17.29 10.05
C GLU A 402 31.30 -16.90 9.77
N LYS A 403 31.05 -16.12 8.71
CA LYS A 403 29.70 -15.70 8.32
C LYS A 403 28.79 -16.88 7.96
N MET A 404 29.29 -17.88 7.23
CA MET A 404 28.52 -19.09 6.90
C MET A 404 28.19 -19.92 8.14
N TYR A 405 29.13 -20.08 9.07
CA TYR A 405 28.86 -20.76 10.34
C TYR A 405 27.87 -19.99 11.21
N ASN A 406 27.92 -18.65 11.24
CA ASN A 406 26.94 -17.84 11.97
C ASN A 406 25.50 -18.09 11.49
N VAL A 407 25.30 -18.42 10.21
CA VAL A 407 23.99 -18.80 9.67
C VAL A 407 23.66 -20.28 9.95
N LEU A 408 24.57 -21.21 9.66
CA LEU A 408 24.33 -22.65 9.82
C LEU A 408 24.17 -23.07 11.29
N LEU A 409 24.86 -22.37 12.19
CA LEU A 409 24.90 -22.58 13.64
C LEU A 409 24.30 -21.39 14.39
N PHE A 410 23.30 -20.74 13.79
CA PHE A 410 22.67 -19.57 14.37
C PHE A 410 22.16 -19.86 15.78
N VAL A 411 22.44 -18.94 16.70
CA VAL A 411 22.22 -19.12 18.14
C VAL A 411 20.73 -19.27 18.50
N ASP A 412 20.46 -19.92 19.63
CA ASP A 412 19.13 -20.02 20.25
C ASP A 412 18.01 -20.50 19.32
N GLY A 413 18.10 -21.76 18.88
CA GLY A 413 17.03 -22.43 18.10
C GLY A 413 17.27 -22.53 16.59
N GLY A 414 18.24 -21.80 16.05
CA GLY A 414 18.64 -21.87 14.64
C GLY A 414 18.07 -20.76 13.75
N TRP A 415 18.54 -20.72 12.51
CA TRP A 415 18.27 -19.64 11.56
C TRP A 415 16.83 -19.66 11.03
N MET A 416 16.13 -18.52 11.04
CA MET A 416 14.71 -18.43 10.67
C MET A 416 13.82 -19.41 11.45
N VAL A 417 14.03 -19.48 12.77
CA VAL A 417 13.20 -20.22 13.73
C VAL A 417 12.80 -19.25 14.83
N ASP A 418 11.51 -19.16 15.11
CA ASP A 418 10.98 -18.34 16.19
C ASP A 418 11.35 -18.93 17.55
N VAL A 419 11.61 -18.06 18.52
CA VAL A 419 11.92 -18.46 19.90
C VAL A 419 10.70 -18.26 20.80
N ARG A 420 9.88 -17.26 20.48
CA ARG A 420 8.65 -16.94 21.19
C ARG A 420 7.48 -17.61 20.50
N GLU A 421 6.83 -18.55 21.19
CA GLU A 421 5.69 -19.32 20.69
C GLU A 421 4.33 -18.67 21.05
N ASP A 422 4.34 -17.60 21.83
CA ASP A 422 3.15 -16.87 22.31
C ASP A 422 2.66 -15.78 21.34
N ALA A 423 3.19 -15.72 20.11
CA ALA A 423 2.73 -14.83 19.05
C ALA A 423 1.44 -15.37 18.38
N GLU A 424 0.68 -14.48 17.73
CA GLU A 424 -0.44 -14.92 16.89
C GLU A 424 0.04 -15.82 15.74
N GLU A 425 -0.75 -16.84 15.41
CA GLU A 425 -0.42 -17.77 14.34
C GLU A 425 -0.52 -17.09 12.96
N ASP A 426 0.63 -16.86 12.32
CA ASP A 426 0.72 -16.51 10.89
C ASP A 426 1.22 -17.73 10.10
N PRO A 427 0.30 -18.52 9.50
CA PRO A 427 0.68 -19.74 8.78
C PRO A 427 1.47 -19.44 7.50
N GLU A 428 1.25 -18.28 6.87
CA GLU A 428 1.96 -17.89 5.66
C GLU A 428 3.43 -17.59 6.00
N ARG A 429 3.67 -16.80 7.04
CA ARG A 429 5.03 -16.52 7.54
C ARG A 429 5.74 -17.80 7.98
N ALA A 430 5.08 -18.64 8.79
CA ALA A 430 5.68 -19.90 9.25
C ALA A 430 6.09 -20.81 8.08
N HIS A 431 5.23 -20.93 7.07
CA HIS A 431 5.55 -21.69 5.85
C HIS A 431 6.73 -21.08 5.08
N GLN A 432 6.75 -19.76 4.89
CA GLN A 432 7.85 -19.06 4.23
C GLN A 432 9.19 -19.29 4.94
N MET A 433 9.22 -19.25 6.28
CA MET A 433 10.44 -19.50 7.07
C MET A 433 10.96 -20.92 6.89
N VAL A 434 10.08 -21.92 6.92
CA VAL A 434 10.45 -23.32 6.66
C VAL A 434 10.98 -23.51 5.24
N LEU A 435 10.35 -22.85 4.26
CA LEU A 435 10.79 -22.90 2.86
C LEU A 435 12.17 -22.27 2.69
N LEU A 436 12.40 -21.08 3.24
CA LEU A 436 13.71 -20.41 3.20
C LEU A 436 14.78 -21.29 3.81
N ARG A 437 14.53 -21.95 4.93
CA ARG A 437 15.48 -22.91 5.53
C ARG A 437 15.85 -24.04 4.57
N LYS A 438 14.87 -24.61 3.87
CA LYS A 438 15.09 -25.68 2.87
C LYS A 438 15.83 -25.21 1.62
N LEU A 439 15.72 -23.93 1.26
CA LEU A 439 16.41 -23.37 0.09
C LEU A 439 17.83 -22.89 0.44
N CYS A 440 17.96 -22.15 1.52
CA CYS A 440 19.16 -21.39 1.88
C CYS A 440 20.21 -22.24 2.61
N LEU A 441 19.80 -23.08 3.56
CA LEU A 441 20.76 -23.82 4.39
C LEU A 441 21.51 -24.92 3.61
N PRO A 442 20.86 -25.75 2.77
CA PRO A 442 21.60 -26.68 1.90
C PRO A 442 22.54 -25.95 0.95
N MET A 443 22.09 -24.85 0.35
CA MET A 443 22.90 -24.03 -0.54
C MET A 443 24.15 -23.49 0.17
N LEU A 444 24.02 -22.86 1.34
CA LEU A 444 25.16 -22.37 2.12
C LEU A 444 26.10 -23.49 2.53
N CYS A 445 25.59 -24.67 2.90
CA CYS A 445 26.43 -25.83 3.20
C CYS A 445 27.25 -26.27 1.98
N PHE A 446 26.68 -26.24 0.77
CA PHE A 446 27.42 -26.55 -0.46
C PHE A 446 28.44 -25.47 -0.83
N LEU A 447 28.13 -24.19 -0.59
CA LEU A 447 29.07 -23.09 -0.79
C LEU A 447 30.24 -23.19 0.20
N LEU A 448 29.96 -23.47 1.48
CA LEU A 448 30.98 -23.71 2.50
C LEU A 448 31.89 -24.88 2.14
N HIS A 449 31.32 -26.01 1.70
CA HIS A 449 32.10 -27.13 1.16
C HIS A 449 33.01 -26.70 0.01
N THR A 450 32.50 -25.89 -0.91
CA THR A 450 33.27 -25.40 -2.05
C THR A 450 34.45 -24.52 -1.60
N ILE A 451 34.24 -23.61 -0.64
CA ILE A 451 35.31 -22.79 -0.06
C ILE A 451 36.39 -23.65 0.59
N LEU A 452 35.97 -24.57 1.48
CA LEU A 452 36.89 -25.44 2.22
C LEU A 452 37.69 -26.34 1.26
N HIS A 453 37.02 -26.92 0.26
CA HIS A 453 37.67 -27.79 -0.73
C HIS A 453 38.63 -27.01 -1.63
N SER A 454 38.23 -25.84 -2.13
CA SER A 454 39.08 -24.99 -2.98
C SER A 454 40.31 -24.43 -2.25
N THR A 455 40.25 -24.27 -0.93
CA THR A 455 41.37 -23.80 -0.11
C THR A 455 42.20 -24.92 0.52
N GLY A 456 41.87 -26.19 0.22
CA GLY A 456 42.64 -27.35 0.69
C GLY A 456 42.35 -27.76 2.14
N GLN A 457 41.31 -27.23 2.76
CA GLN A 457 40.89 -27.54 4.14
C GLN A 457 40.02 -28.81 4.17
N TYR A 458 40.54 -29.91 3.63
CA TYR A 458 39.77 -31.13 3.37
C TYR A 458 39.29 -31.85 4.63
N GLN A 459 40.04 -31.77 5.74
CA GLN A 459 39.61 -32.34 7.02
C GLN A 459 38.36 -31.64 7.55
N GLU A 460 38.30 -30.32 7.45
CA GLU A 460 37.14 -29.53 7.87
C GLU A 460 35.93 -29.74 6.94
N CYS A 461 36.15 -30.00 5.65
CA CYS A 461 35.06 -30.44 4.76
C CYS A 461 34.30 -31.62 5.36
N LEU A 462 35.00 -32.60 5.94
CA LEU A 462 34.38 -33.81 6.48
C LEU A 462 33.62 -33.55 7.78
N GLN A 463 34.07 -32.58 8.58
CA GLN A 463 33.36 -32.13 9.79
C GLN A 463 31.98 -31.51 9.45
N LEU A 464 31.74 -31.12 8.20
CA LEU A 464 30.40 -30.72 7.76
C LEU A 464 29.37 -31.86 7.94
N ALA A 465 29.78 -33.13 7.85
CA ALA A 465 28.89 -34.25 8.12
C ALA A 465 28.42 -34.27 9.59
N ASP A 466 29.34 -34.00 10.53
CA ASP A 466 29.03 -33.91 11.96
C ASP A 466 28.10 -32.73 12.24
N MET A 467 28.38 -31.59 11.62
CA MET A 467 27.54 -30.40 11.71
C MET A 467 26.12 -30.68 11.20
N VAL A 468 25.98 -31.27 10.01
CA VAL A 468 24.67 -31.50 9.39
C VAL A 468 23.86 -32.57 10.13
N SER A 469 24.52 -33.63 10.62
CA SER A 469 23.90 -34.72 11.38
C SER A 469 23.69 -34.40 12.86
N SER A 470 24.19 -33.27 13.36
CA SER A 470 24.10 -32.88 14.76
C SER A 470 22.64 -32.79 15.26
N GLU A 471 22.35 -33.46 16.37
CA GLU A 471 21.06 -33.38 17.06
C GLU A 471 20.78 -32.00 17.68
N ARG A 472 21.82 -31.17 17.84
CA ARG A 472 21.67 -29.82 18.40
C ARG A 472 20.93 -28.88 17.46
N HIS A 473 21.26 -28.94 16.16
CA HIS A 473 20.72 -28.02 15.15
C HIS A 473 19.78 -28.72 14.16
N LYS A 474 19.82 -30.07 14.09
CA LYS A 474 18.99 -30.92 13.24
C LYS A 474 18.93 -30.47 11.78
N LEU A 475 20.07 -30.01 11.25
CA LEU A 475 20.17 -29.48 9.89
C LEU A 475 19.77 -30.54 8.86
N TYR A 476 20.04 -31.83 9.10
CA TYR A 476 19.61 -32.91 8.20
C TYR A 476 18.12 -32.91 7.85
N LEU A 477 17.23 -32.34 8.68
CA LEU A 477 15.79 -32.25 8.41
C LEU A 477 15.44 -31.24 7.31
N VAL A 478 16.31 -30.26 7.04
CA VAL A 478 16.08 -29.25 5.99
C VAL A 478 16.61 -29.69 4.62
N PHE A 479 17.38 -30.78 4.56
CA PHE A 479 17.90 -31.32 3.30
C PHE A 479 16.94 -32.37 2.72
N SER A 480 16.80 -32.37 1.40
CA SER A 480 16.23 -33.49 0.68
C SER A 480 17.19 -34.70 0.64
N LYS A 481 16.65 -35.89 0.40
CA LYS A 481 17.47 -37.11 0.25
C LYS A 481 18.48 -37.01 -0.91
N GLU A 482 18.15 -36.25 -1.95
CA GLU A 482 19.05 -36.03 -3.08
C GLU A 482 20.21 -35.10 -2.71
N GLU A 483 19.92 -34.01 -1.99
CA GLU A 483 20.95 -33.09 -1.51
C GLU A 483 21.90 -33.76 -0.50
N LEU A 484 21.40 -34.61 0.38
CA LEU A 484 22.26 -35.39 1.28
C LEU A 484 23.19 -36.34 0.51
N ARG A 485 22.70 -37.01 -0.53
CA ARG A 485 23.56 -37.85 -1.40
C ARG A 485 24.62 -37.01 -2.11
N LYS A 486 24.24 -35.83 -2.61
CA LYS A 486 25.16 -34.89 -3.26
C LYS A 486 26.22 -34.37 -2.28
N LEU A 487 25.83 -34.08 -1.04
CA LEU A 487 26.77 -33.70 0.02
C LEU A 487 27.77 -34.83 0.28
N LEU A 488 27.30 -36.06 0.48
CA LEU A 488 28.19 -37.21 0.69
C LEU A 488 29.15 -37.46 -0.49
N GLN A 489 28.71 -37.25 -1.72
CA GLN A 489 29.59 -37.32 -2.90
C GLN A 489 30.69 -36.24 -2.87
N LYS A 490 30.34 -35.01 -2.52
CA LYS A 490 31.28 -33.89 -2.35
C LYS A 490 32.28 -34.12 -1.21
N LEU A 491 31.83 -34.72 -0.11
CA LEU A 491 32.70 -35.12 1.01
C LEU A 491 33.69 -36.20 0.57
N ARG A 492 33.22 -37.20 -0.19
CA ARG A 492 34.09 -38.24 -0.77
C ARG A 492 35.18 -37.64 -1.68
N GLU A 493 34.87 -36.62 -2.48
CA GLU A 493 35.89 -35.92 -3.28
C GLU A 493 36.99 -35.29 -2.42
N SER A 494 36.63 -34.79 -1.23
CA SER A 494 37.60 -34.22 -0.28
C SER A 494 38.43 -35.31 0.40
N SER A 495 37.82 -36.45 0.75
CA SER A 495 38.56 -37.63 1.24
C SER A 495 39.57 -38.18 0.24
N LEU A 496 39.26 -38.13 -1.07
CA LEU A 496 40.22 -38.57 -2.10
C LEU A 496 41.47 -37.69 -2.11
N MET A 497 41.33 -36.37 -1.94
CA MET A 497 42.48 -35.46 -1.84
C MET A 497 43.31 -35.71 -0.58
N LEU A 498 42.69 -36.10 0.53
CA LEU A 498 43.41 -36.50 1.76
C LEU A 498 44.21 -37.81 1.58
N LEU A 499 43.64 -38.78 0.86
CA LEU A 499 44.35 -40.02 0.52
C LEU A 499 45.56 -39.75 -0.41
N ASP A 500 45.44 -38.82 -1.35
CA ASP A 500 46.57 -38.38 -2.19
C ASP A 500 47.68 -37.69 -1.37
N GLN A 501 47.33 -37.12 -0.20
CA GLN A 501 48.28 -36.57 0.78
C GLN A 501 48.88 -37.62 1.72
N GLY A 502 48.48 -38.89 1.61
CA GLY A 502 48.96 -39.98 2.47
C GLY A 502 48.29 -40.05 3.84
N LEU A 503 47.20 -39.32 4.05
CA LEU A 503 46.38 -39.37 5.26
C LEU A 503 45.25 -40.40 5.10
N ASP A 504 44.57 -40.74 6.20
CA ASP A 504 43.35 -41.55 6.13
C ASP A 504 42.18 -40.77 5.48
N PRO A 505 41.03 -41.41 5.19
CA PRO A 505 39.89 -40.73 4.56
C PRO A 505 39.29 -39.56 5.36
N LEU A 506 39.65 -39.41 6.64
CA LEU A 506 39.21 -38.37 7.57
C LEU A 506 40.29 -37.32 7.87
N GLY A 507 41.49 -37.47 7.30
CA GLY A 507 42.62 -36.55 7.46
C GLY A 507 43.48 -36.82 8.70
N TYR A 508 43.35 -37.99 9.32
CA TYR A 508 44.23 -38.43 10.39
C TYR A 508 45.44 -39.19 9.84
N GLU A 509 46.56 -39.12 10.56
CA GLU A 509 47.78 -39.85 10.23
C GLU A 509 47.53 -41.36 10.26
N ILE A 510 47.93 -42.06 9.19
CA ILE A 510 47.77 -43.52 9.10
C ILE A 510 48.76 -44.17 10.06
N GLN A 511 48.25 -44.70 11.18
CA GLN A 511 49.07 -45.47 12.11
C GLN A 511 49.57 -46.75 11.42
N SER A 512 50.89 -46.90 11.37
CA SER A 512 51.62 -47.99 10.72
C SER A 512 51.50 -49.32 11.46
#